data_AF-W0BA51-F1
#
_entry.id   AF-W0BA51-F1
#
_cell.length_a   1.000
_cell.length_b   1.000
_cell.length_c   1.000
_cell.angle_alpha   90.00
_cell.angle_beta   90.00
_cell.angle_gamma   90.00
#
_symmetry.space_group_name_H-M   'P 1'
#
loop_
_entity.id
_entity.type
_entity.pdbx_description
1 polymer ?
#
loop_
_entity_poly.entity_id
_entity_poly.type
_entity_poly.pdbx_seq_one_letter_code
_entity_poly.pdbx_strand_id
1 'polypeptide(L)'
;MIPRVLYYYFKANSLRGRLKTRAQLRHYQEKQFKRLVKHTLKYSPFYQNYLDKPLHQWPVINKKIMMEHFDEINTVHIKKRDALEVALQAEHTRDFSPMLTNIAVGLSSGTSGNRGLFLASAKERDAWAGIMLAKAMPNGIWAKERVAFFLRANNRLYTTLNKSKNIQFIF
;
A
#
# COMPACT_ATOMS: atom_id res chain seq x y z
N MET A 1 -5.57 -13.91 6.06
CA MET A 1 -6.16 -12.55 6.18
C MET A 1 -6.03 -12.04 7.62
N ILE A 2 -6.86 -12.48 8.59
CA ILE A 2 -6.84 -11.97 9.99
C ILE A 2 -5.47 -12.13 10.69
N PRO A 3 -4.78 -13.28 10.64
CA PRO A 3 -3.47 -13.40 11.30
C PRO A 3 -2.42 -12.43 10.75
N ARG A 4 -2.50 -12.09 9.45
CA ARG A 4 -1.60 -11.10 8.83
C ARG A 4 -1.91 -9.69 9.30
N VAL A 5 -3.19 -9.32 9.37
CA VAL A 5 -3.63 -8.01 9.90
C VAL A 5 -3.13 -7.82 11.33
N LEU A 6 -3.33 -8.81 12.20
CA LEU A 6 -2.83 -8.77 13.58
C LEU A 6 -1.30 -8.69 13.64
N TYR A 7 -0.60 -9.49 12.81
CA TYR A 7 0.86 -9.41 12.72
C TYR A 7 1.33 -7.98 12.39
N TYR A 8 0.74 -7.32 11.38
CA TYR A 8 1.13 -5.97 11.00
C TYR A 8 0.73 -4.92 12.04
N TYR A 9 -0.39 -5.10 12.73
CA TYR A 9 -0.80 -4.29 13.88
C TYR A 9 0.25 -4.33 15.01
N PHE A 10 0.58 -5.53 15.50
CA PHE A 10 1.55 -5.69 16.58
C PHE A 10 2.95 -5.25 16.16
N LYS A 11 3.35 -5.52 14.91
CA LYS A 11 4.61 -5.04 14.35
C LYS A 11 4.69 -3.52 14.34
N ALA A 12 3.63 -2.82 13.93
CA ALA A 12 3.59 -1.36 13.90
C ALA A 12 3.75 -0.76 15.31
N ASN A 13 3.04 -1.30 16.30
CA ASN A 13 3.17 -0.88 17.70
C ASN A 13 4.55 -1.18 18.28
N SER A 14 5.12 -2.36 18.00
CA SER A 14 6.47 -2.72 18.43
C SER A 14 7.52 -1.78 17.86
N LEU A 15 7.41 -1.41 16.58
CA LEU A 15 8.32 -0.45 15.96
C LEU A 15 8.23 0.94 16.59
N ARG A 16 7.03 1.41 16.96
CA ARG A 16 6.83 2.68 17.68
C ARG A 16 7.53 2.68 19.06
N GLY A 17 7.58 1.53 19.72
CA GLY A 17 8.31 1.35 20.97
C GLY A 17 9.83 1.28 20.80
N ARG A 18 10.31 0.67 19.70
CA ARG A 18 11.74 0.39 19.48
C ARG A 18 12.51 1.48 18.75
N LEU A 19 11.88 2.21 17.84
CA LEU A 19 12.53 3.25 17.03
C LEU A 19 12.44 4.59 17.75
N LYS A 20 13.30 4.80 18.76
CA LYS A 20 13.32 6.02 19.59
C LYS A 20 14.38 7.03 19.15
N THR A 21 15.39 6.58 18.42
CA THR A 21 16.51 7.42 17.98
C THR A 21 16.64 7.45 16.47
N ARG A 22 17.28 8.50 15.96
CA ARG A 22 17.62 8.63 14.53
C ARG A 22 18.47 7.46 14.02
N ALA A 23 19.41 6.98 14.84
CA ALA A 23 20.28 5.85 14.50
C ALA A 23 19.48 4.54 14.32
N GLN A 24 18.58 4.24 15.26
CA GLN A 24 17.69 3.07 15.16
C GLN A 24 16.79 3.15 13.91
N LEU A 25 16.24 4.33 13.63
CA LEU A 25 15.40 4.54 12.44
C LEU A 25 16.19 4.32 11.15
N ARG A 26 17.39 4.88 11.03
CA ARG A 26 18.27 4.72 9.84
C ARG A 26 18.61 3.25 9.61
N HIS A 27 19.05 2.54 10.64
CA HIS A 27 19.36 1.11 10.54
C HIS A 27 18.14 0.29 10.09
N TYR A 28 16.96 0.59 10.64
CA TYR A 28 15.72 -0.06 10.21
C TYR A 28 15.38 0.26 8.74
N GLN A 29 15.49 1.51 8.31
CA GLN A 29 15.24 1.92 6.92
C GLN A 29 16.19 1.22 5.95
N GLU A 30 17.49 1.14 6.25
CA GLU A 30 18.47 0.42 5.43
C GLU A 30 18.13 -1.07 5.31
N LYS A 31 17.80 -1.72 6.44
CA LYS A 31 17.38 -3.13 6.43
C LYS A 31 16.12 -3.35 5.60
N GLN A 32 15.14 -2.45 5.72
CA GLN A 32 13.89 -2.52 4.96
C GLN A 32 14.12 -2.25 3.47
N PHE A 33 15.01 -1.33 3.12
CA PHE A 33 15.38 -1.06 1.73
C PHE A 33 16.07 -2.27 1.09
N LYS A 34 17.08 -2.87 1.76
CA LYS A 34 17.72 -4.11 1.30
C LYS A 34 16.71 -5.23 1.07
N ARG A 35 15.72 -5.36 1.96
CA ARG A 35 14.62 -6.31 1.81
C ARG A 35 13.74 -5.98 0.60
N LEU A 36 13.40 -4.72 0.39
CA LEU A 36 12.61 -4.26 -0.75
C LEU A 36 13.31 -4.57 -2.08
N VAL A 37 14.61 -4.30 -2.17
CA VAL A 37 15.43 -4.65 -3.34
C VAL A 37 15.40 -6.16 -3.59
N LYS A 38 15.77 -6.96 -2.57
CA LYS A 38 15.90 -8.42 -2.69
C LYS A 38 14.60 -9.15 -3.00
N HIS A 39 13.45 -8.66 -2.53
CA HIS A 39 12.18 -9.38 -2.61
C HIS A 39 11.16 -8.74 -3.54
N THR A 40 11.38 -7.51 -4.01
CA THR A 40 10.40 -6.79 -4.82
C THR A 40 11.05 -6.15 -6.04
N LEU A 41 12.01 -5.23 -5.86
CA LEU A 41 12.52 -4.45 -7.00
C LEU A 41 13.28 -5.30 -8.00
N LYS A 42 13.90 -6.42 -7.57
CA LYS A 42 14.50 -7.39 -8.48
C LYS A 42 13.53 -8.10 -9.43
N TYR A 43 12.21 -7.93 -9.26
CA TYR A 43 11.19 -8.46 -10.16
C TYR A 43 10.55 -7.37 -11.01
N SER A 44 10.93 -6.10 -10.82
CA SER A 44 10.50 -5.01 -11.69
C SER A 44 11.47 -4.88 -12.85
N PRO A 45 11.00 -4.98 -14.11
CA PRO A 45 11.82 -4.67 -15.28
C PRO A 45 12.52 -3.31 -15.20
N PHE A 46 11.82 -2.27 -14.74
CA PHE A 46 12.35 -0.91 -14.62
C PHE A 46 13.60 -0.84 -13.73
N TYR A 47 13.62 -1.59 -12.62
CA TYR A 47 14.71 -1.53 -11.65
C TYR A 47 15.89 -2.48 -11.92
N GLN A 48 15.80 -3.39 -12.90
CA GLN A 48 16.85 -4.39 -13.19
C GLN A 48 18.23 -3.75 -13.36
N ASN A 49 18.30 -2.68 -14.16
CA ASN A 49 19.55 -2.01 -14.52
C ASN A 49 20.19 -1.21 -13.38
N TYR A 50 19.59 -1.23 -12.19
CA TYR A 50 20.04 -0.48 -11.01
C TYR A 50 20.37 -1.38 -9.82
N LEU A 51 20.06 -2.67 -9.86
CA LEU A 51 20.21 -3.57 -8.70
C LEU A 51 21.65 -3.66 -8.17
N ASP A 52 22.63 -3.60 -9.07
CA ASP A 52 24.07 -3.66 -8.75
C ASP A 52 24.70 -2.27 -8.56
N LYS A 53 23.92 -1.20 -8.73
CA LYS A 53 24.41 0.19 -8.64
C LYS A 53 24.22 0.73 -7.22
N PRO A 54 25.10 1.64 -6.76
CA PRO A 54 24.91 2.34 -5.49
C PRO A 54 23.64 3.21 -5.53
N LEU A 55 22.96 3.35 -4.39
CA LEU A 55 21.63 3.98 -4.30
C LEU A 55 21.54 5.39 -4.91
N HIS A 56 22.62 6.18 -4.85
CA HIS A 56 22.63 7.53 -5.43
C HIS A 56 22.55 7.55 -6.97
N GLN A 57 22.78 6.41 -7.64
CA GLN A 57 22.60 6.26 -9.09
C GLN A 57 21.20 5.72 -9.46
N TRP A 58 20.37 5.39 -8.47
CA TRP A 58 19.01 4.93 -8.73
C TRP A 58 18.14 6.11 -9.17
N PRO A 59 17.17 5.90 -10.07
CA PRO A 59 16.36 6.98 -10.60
C PRO A 59 15.45 7.51 -9.50
N VAL A 60 15.47 8.82 -9.30
CA VAL A 60 14.42 9.50 -8.53
C VAL A 60 13.21 9.66 -9.45
N ILE A 61 12.20 8.82 -9.24
CA ILE A 61 11.00 8.84 -10.08
C ILE A 61 9.94 9.80 -9.54
N ASN A 62 9.31 10.54 -10.44
CA ASN A 62 8.10 11.31 -10.16
C ASN A 62 6.87 10.60 -10.73
N LYS A 63 5.69 11.19 -10.55
CA LYS A 63 4.42 10.63 -11.05
C LYS A 63 4.41 10.44 -12.57
N LYS A 64 5.01 11.36 -13.34
CA LYS A 64 5.06 11.28 -14.80
C LYS A 64 5.84 10.03 -15.22
N ILE A 65 7.06 9.88 -14.69
CA ILE A 65 7.92 8.71 -14.95
C ILE A 65 7.22 7.42 -14.49
N MET A 66 6.57 7.43 -13.32
CA MET A 66 5.83 6.27 -12.83
C MET A 66 4.71 5.85 -13.79
N MET A 67 3.91 6.79 -14.29
CA MET A 67 2.80 6.50 -15.20
C MET A 67 3.30 6.14 -16.61
N GLU A 68 4.44 6.67 -17.03
CA GLU A 68 5.09 6.32 -18.29
C GLU A 68 5.58 4.86 -18.26
N HIS A 69 6.33 4.49 -17.22
CA HIS A 69 6.90 3.15 -17.03
C HIS A 69 6.05 2.22 -16.15
N PHE A 70 4.74 2.46 -16.03
CA PHE A 70 3.89 1.73 -15.08
C PHE A 70 3.98 0.22 -15.25
N ASP A 71 3.94 -0.25 -16.49
CA ASP A 71 4.01 -1.67 -16.88
C ASP A 71 5.33 -2.33 -16.45
N GLU A 72 6.43 -1.57 -16.47
CA GLU A 72 7.78 -2.03 -16.14
C GLU A 72 8.08 -1.89 -14.63
N ILE A 73 7.44 -0.94 -13.96
CA ILE A 73 7.62 -0.70 -12.53
C ILE A 73 6.90 -1.77 -11.71
N ASN A 74 5.70 -2.19 -12.12
CA ASN A 74 4.95 -3.17 -11.34
C ASN A 74 5.50 -4.60 -11.52
N THR A 75 5.44 -5.39 -10.45
CA THR A 75 6.03 -6.74 -10.40
C THR A 75 5.04 -7.85 -10.74
N VAL A 76 3.83 -7.47 -11.17
CA VAL A 76 2.71 -8.38 -11.46
C VAL A 76 2.30 -8.32 -12.94
N HIS A 77 3.08 -7.64 -13.78
CA HIS A 77 2.90 -7.50 -15.22
C HIS A 77 1.51 -6.99 -15.63
N ILE A 78 0.86 -6.22 -14.77
CA ILE A 78 -0.41 -5.56 -15.08
C ILE A 78 -0.15 -4.40 -16.02
N LYS A 79 -0.90 -4.34 -17.12
CA LYS A 79 -0.85 -3.26 -18.09
C LYS A 79 -1.58 -2.02 -17.56
N LYS A 80 -0.98 -0.85 -17.77
CA LYS A 80 -1.54 0.45 -17.40
C LYS A 80 -2.94 0.65 -17.96
N ARG A 81 -3.17 0.25 -19.22
CA ARG A 81 -4.46 0.39 -19.91
C ARG A 81 -5.56 -0.34 -19.15
N ASP A 82 -5.37 -1.63 -18.87
CA ASP A 82 -6.37 -2.48 -18.22
C ASP A 82 -6.65 -2.00 -16.79
N ALA A 83 -5.60 -1.57 -16.10
CA ALA A 83 -5.72 -1.02 -14.76
C ALA A 83 -6.45 0.33 -14.73
N LEU A 84 -6.20 1.22 -15.70
CA LEU A 84 -6.94 2.47 -15.84
C LEU A 84 -8.41 2.22 -16.13
N GLU A 85 -8.73 1.29 -17.03
CA GLU A 85 -10.10 0.93 -17.37
C GLU A 85 -10.88 0.48 -16.13
N VAL A 86 -10.34 -0.48 -15.37
CA VAL A 86 -10.95 -0.95 -14.12
C VAL A 86 -11.12 0.19 -13.12
N ALA A 87 -10.11 1.03 -12.94
CA ALA A 87 -10.13 2.07 -11.93
C ALA A 87 -11.07 3.24 -12.27
N LEU A 88 -11.17 3.60 -13.55
CA LEU A 88 -12.11 4.61 -14.04
C LEU A 88 -13.55 4.12 -13.95
N GLN A 89 -13.79 2.86 -14.35
CA GLN A 89 -15.11 2.25 -14.23
C GLN A 89 -15.56 2.22 -12.77
N ALA A 90 -14.68 1.81 -11.85
CA ALA A 90 -14.97 1.79 -10.42
C ALA A 90 -15.32 3.18 -9.85
N GLU A 91 -14.67 4.24 -10.33
CA GLU A 91 -15.04 5.60 -9.93
C GLU A 91 -16.39 6.04 -10.50
N HIS A 92 -16.68 5.67 -11.75
CA HIS A 92 -17.94 6.02 -12.42
C HIS A 92 -19.14 5.30 -11.79
N THR A 93 -19.04 3.98 -11.62
CA THR A 93 -20.13 3.16 -11.07
C THR A 93 -20.20 3.17 -9.55
N ARG A 94 -19.15 3.69 -8.88
CA ARG A 94 -18.93 3.58 -7.43
C ARG A 94 -18.82 2.12 -6.94
N ASP A 95 -18.63 1.17 -7.86
CA ASP A 95 -18.33 -0.22 -7.52
C ASP A 95 -16.81 -0.45 -7.51
N PHE A 96 -16.25 -0.54 -6.31
CA PHE A 96 -14.83 -0.83 -6.08
C PHE A 96 -14.55 -2.32 -5.87
N SER A 97 -15.53 -3.19 -6.13
CA SER A 97 -15.38 -4.64 -6.05
C SER A 97 -14.49 -5.26 -7.13
N PRO A 98 -14.39 -4.71 -8.36
CA PRO A 98 -13.54 -5.28 -9.41
C PRO A 98 -12.05 -5.26 -9.06
N MET A 99 -11.33 -6.27 -9.51
CA MET A 99 -9.88 -6.44 -9.34
C MET A 99 -9.29 -7.03 -10.61
N LEU A 100 -8.01 -6.76 -10.88
CA LEU A 100 -7.27 -7.48 -11.90
C LEU A 100 -6.62 -8.71 -11.23
N THR A 101 -7.15 -9.89 -11.54
CA THR A 101 -6.82 -11.14 -10.84
C THR A 101 -7.11 -11.01 -9.33
N ASN A 102 -6.10 -10.81 -8.50
CA ASN A 102 -6.21 -10.64 -7.05
C ASN A 102 -5.62 -9.30 -6.56
N ILE A 103 -5.33 -8.40 -7.50
CA ILE A 103 -4.73 -7.09 -7.28
C ILE A 103 -5.83 -6.03 -7.31
N ALA A 104 -5.97 -5.32 -6.19
CA ALA A 104 -6.82 -4.14 -6.15
C ALA A 104 -6.15 -3.02 -6.94
N VAL A 105 -6.93 -2.35 -7.77
CA VAL A 105 -6.50 -1.22 -8.58
C VAL A 105 -7.23 0.03 -8.11
N GLY A 106 -6.58 1.18 -8.13
CA GLY A 106 -7.25 2.44 -7.82
C GLY A 106 -6.51 3.66 -8.35
N LEU A 107 -7.21 4.78 -8.33
CA LEU A 107 -6.67 6.08 -8.72
C LEU A 107 -6.31 6.89 -7.47
N SER A 108 -5.15 7.52 -7.51
CA SER A 108 -4.77 8.56 -6.56
C SER A 108 -5.68 9.77 -6.76
N SER A 109 -6.08 10.44 -5.68
CA SER A 109 -6.96 11.61 -5.68
C SER A 109 -6.46 12.82 -6.51
N GLY A 110 -5.17 12.87 -6.87
CA GLY A 110 -4.53 13.75 -7.86
C GLY A 110 -5.03 15.20 -7.94
N THR A 111 -4.25 16.17 -7.46
CA THR A 111 -4.59 17.60 -7.43
C THR A 111 -4.27 18.37 -8.73
N SER A 112 -3.69 17.73 -9.75
CA SER A 112 -3.12 18.39 -10.94
C SER A 112 -3.61 17.81 -12.28
N GLY A 113 -4.89 17.43 -12.37
CA GLY A 113 -5.55 17.01 -13.62
C GLY A 113 -5.27 15.57 -14.07
N ASN A 114 -4.06 15.04 -13.82
CA ASN A 114 -3.73 13.64 -14.10
C ASN A 114 -3.91 12.76 -12.86
N ARG A 115 -4.61 11.64 -12.97
CA ARG A 115 -4.77 10.66 -11.90
C ARG A 115 -3.61 9.66 -11.93
N GLY A 116 -3.03 9.36 -10.78
CA GLY A 116 -1.99 8.33 -10.65
C GLY A 116 -2.63 6.97 -10.40
N LEU A 117 -2.05 5.91 -10.92
CA LEU A 117 -2.54 4.55 -10.72
C LEU A 117 -1.79 3.89 -9.55
N PHE A 118 -2.47 3.07 -8.77
CA PHE A 118 -1.82 2.20 -7.79
C PHE A 118 -2.37 0.78 -7.84
N LEU A 119 -1.53 -0.16 -7.43
CA LEU A 119 -1.84 -1.58 -7.29
C LEU A 119 -1.63 -2.00 -5.85
N ALA A 120 -2.50 -2.86 -5.34
CA ALA A 120 -2.36 -3.43 -3.99
C ALA A 120 -2.75 -4.90 -3.98
N SER A 121 -1.77 -5.77 -3.71
CA SER A 121 -1.99 -7.19 -3.47
C SER A 121 -2.79 -7.42 -2.18
N ALA A 122 -3.41 -8.59 -2.05
CA ALA A 122 -4.10 -8.97 -0.82
C ALA A 122 -3.22 -8.87 0.45
N LYS A 123 -1.91 -9.14 0.33
CA LYS A 123 -0.97 -9.03 1.45
C LYS A 123 -0.69 -7.58 1.83
N GLU A 124 -0.54 -6.69 0.85
CA GLU A 124 -0.35 -5.26 1.09
C GLU A 124 -1.62 -4.63 1.68
N ARG A 125 -2.79 -5.08 1.25
CA ARG A 125 -4.08 -4.67 1.84
C ARG A 125 -4.20 -5.07 3.31
N ASP A 126 -3.85 -6.32 3.65
CA ASP A 126 -3.80 -6.78 5.05
C ASP A 126 -2.78 -5.98 5.87
N ALA A 127 -1.62 -5.64 5.28
CA ALA A 127 -0.59 -4.85 5.95
C ALA A 127 -1.05 -3.42 6.23
N TRP A 128 -1.64 -2.77 5.23
CA TRP A 128 -2.23 -1.45 5.36
C TRP A 128 -3.30 -1.43 6.45
N ALA A 129 -4.21 -2.41 6.46
CA ALA A 129 -5.25 -2.55 7.46
C ALA A 129 -4.67 -2.66 8.88
N GLY A 130 -3.70 -3.55 9.10
CA GLY A 130 -3.05 -3.71 10.41
C GLY A 130 -2.34 -2.45 10.90
N ILE A 131 -1.64 -1.75 9.99
CA ILE A 131 -0.93 -0.50 10.32
C ILE A 131 -1.92 0.61 10.66
N MET A 132 -3.02 0.73 9.91
CA MET A 132 -4.05 1.72 10.19
C MET A 132 -4.73 1.47 11.53
N LEU A 133 -5.04 0.22 11.86
CA LEU A 133 -5.56 -0.16 13.17
C LEU A 133 -4.62 0.26 14.30
N ALA A 134 -3.31 0.06 14.14
CA ALA A 134 -2.32 0.45 15.16
C ALA A 134 -2.23 1.96 15.37
N LYS A 135 -2.62 2.76 14.37
CA LYS A 135 -2.65 4.22 14.45
C LYS A 135 -3.99 4.77 14.94
N ALA A 136 -5.08 4.14 14.52
CA ALA A 136 -6.44 4.60 14.77
C ALA A 136 -7.01 4.13 16.11
N MET A 137 -6.44 3.09 16.72
CA MET A 137 -6.93 2.54 17.99
C MET A 137 -5.95 2.81 19.13
N PRO A 138 -6.15 3.88 19.91
CA PRO A 138 -5.26 4.23 21.02
C PRO A 138 -5.33 3.22 22.17
N ASN A 139 -6.48 2.57 22.39
CA ASN A 139 -6.69 1.60 23.48
C ASN A 139 -6.49 0.14 23.05
N GLY A 140 -6.11 -0.07 21.79
CA GLY A 140 -5.76 -1.35 21.21
C GLY A 140 -6.93 -2.20 20.69
N ILE A 141 -6.59 -3.30 20.00
CA ILE A 141 -7.53 -4.15 19.23
C ILE A 141 -8.65 -4.82 20.05
N TRP A 142 -8.52 -4.87 21.37
CA TRP A 142 -9.49 -5.50 22.26
C TRP A 142 -10.50 -4.50 22.82
N ALA A 143 -10.24 -3.20 22.68
CA ALA A 143 -11.18 -2.16 23.04
C ALA A 143 -12.37 -2.16 22.08
N LYS A 144 -13.55 -1.79 22.59
CA LYS A 144 -14.74 -1.55 21.76
C LYS A 144 -14.67 -0.13 21.22
N GLU A 145 -14.33 0.02 19.95
CA GLU A 145 -14.16 1.33 19.31
C GLU A 145 -14.90 1.41 17.97
N ARG A 146 -15.41 2.59 17.65
CA ARG A 146 -16.04 2.92 16.37
C ARG A 146 -15.16 3.92 15.65
N VAL A 147 -14.74 3.58 14.43
CA VAL A 147 -13.84 4.43 13.63
C VAL A 147 -14.56 4.87 12.36
N ALA A 148 -14.72 6.18 12.18
CA ALA A 148 -15.18 6.78 10.93
C ALA A 148 -13.96 7.06 10.04
N PHE A 149 -13.97 6.52 8.81
CA PHE A 149 -12.85 6.63 7.87
C PHE A 149 -13.27 7.29 6.57
N PHE A 150 -13.12 8.62 6.51
CA PHE A 150 -13.52 9.42 5.36
C PHE A 150 -12.50 9.36 4.23
N LEU A 151 -12.96 8.96 3.03
CA LEU A 151 -12.13 8.83 1.83
C LEU A 151 -12.83 9.48 0.64
N ARG A 152 -12.09 10.21 -0.20
CA ARG A 152 -12.63 10.77 -1.46
C ARG A 152 -13.17 9.67 -2.39
N ALA A 153 -12.44 8.57 -2.52
CA ALA A 153 -12.83 7.39 -3.28
C ALA A 153 -12.51 6.15 -2.44
N ASN A 154 -13.49 5.25 -2.34
CA ASN A 154 -13.31 4.00 -1.62
C ASN A 154 -12.44 3.04 -2.47
N ASN A 155 -11.95 1.96 -1.86
CA ASN A 155 -11.16 0.93 -2.53
C ASN A 155 -11.14 -0.33 -1.67
N ARG A 156 -10.97 -1.51 -2.28
CA ARG A 156 -10.75 -2.76 -1.53
C ARG A 156 -9.53 -2.74 -0.60
N LEU A 157 -8.59 -1.81 -0.79
CA LEU A 157 -7.55 -1.50 0.16
C LEU A 157 -8.11 -1.18 1.56
N TYR A 158 -9.22 -0.44 1.61
CA TYR A 158 -9.75 0.15 2.83
C TYR A 158 -10.81 -0.70 3.52
N THR A 159 -11.64 -1.39 2.75
CA THR A 159 -12.78 -2.18 3.27
C THR A 159 -12.41 -3.47 4.00
N THR A 160 -11.12 -3.82 4.06
CA THR A 160 -10.63 -5.02 4.76
C THR A 160 -10.83 -4.95 6.27
N LEU A 161 -11.06 -3.74 6.81
CA LEU A 161 -11.12 -3.44 8.23
C LEU A 161 -12.46 -3.80 8.93
N ASN A 162 -13.56 -3.98 8.19
CA ASN A 162 -14.89 -4.17 8.78
C ASN A 162 -15.24 -5.64 9.06
N LYS A 163 -14.39 -6.36 9.79
CA LYS A 163 -14.54 -7.82 10.02
C LYS A 163 -14.46 -8.25 11.48
N SER A 164 -14.42 -7.31 12.42
CA SER A 164 -14.41 -7.58 13.86
C SER A 164 -15.77 -7.28 14.48
N LYS A 165 -16.20 -8.06 15.50
CA LYS A 165 -17.38 -7.74 16.30
C LYS A 165 -17.15 -6.56 17.25
N ASN A 166 -15.90 -6.27 17.59
CA ASN A 166 -15.54 -5.24 18.58
C ASN A 166 -15.10 -3.93 17.94
N ILE A 167 -14.76 -3.93 16.65
CA ILE A 167 -14.28 -2.76 15.92
C ILE A 167 -15.12 -2.58 14.68
N GLN A 168 -15.86 -1.47 14.63
CA GLN A 168 -16.72 -1.14 13.50
C GLN A 168 -16.11 0.01 12.70
N PHE A 169 -15.93 -0.22 11.40
CA PHE A 169 -15.51 0.83 10.46
C PHE A 169 -16.71 1.34 9.67
N ILE A 170 -16.88 2.66 9.68
CA ILE A 170 -17.87 3.38 8.87
C ILE A 170 -17.07 4.14 7.82
N PHE A 171 -17.37 3.89 6.54
CA PHE A 171 -16.71 4.48 5.37
C PHE A 171 -17.63 5.46 4.67
#